data_AF-A0A2A2QIV2-F1
#
_entry.id   AF-A0A2A2QIV2-F1
#
_cell.length_a   1.000
_cell.length_b   1.000
_cell.length_c   1.000
_cell.angle_alpha   90.00
_cell.angle_beta   90.00
_cell.angle_gamma   90.00
#
_symmetry.space_group_name_H-M   'P 1'
#
loop_
_entity.id
_entity.type
_entity.pdbx_description
1 polymer ?
#
loop_
_entity_poly.entity_id
_entity_poly.type
_entity_poly.pdbx_seq_one_letter_code
_entity_poly.pdbx_strand_id
1 'polypeptide(L)'
;MKHSRYPVRALGALVFIALPLIVLVAAPTTPTTDSPPATAAYTNQPQSVPYDPPTVPHQPYYERSGSFPSSFQNDFRYSAPIWRSVFFFPPVPPQLGGPLVLFRNYQLGQPESVLPQLKSHVGEPFYAPLSAHLHREDLSKKRLQRLDAYTASRTALLAELRAQLVATRDVDPSTRRQTLTAFAAQQTPRLIAHEAEAEAIRENLVNGSFFHAGADWNDNRTWALGDDLRYESRADEFKVFRASAFFTAGLSPAQRRLLRELAIELDDPLGDPTASVDLDAPRPVVFFSPETARFERPANLPPEIAARIDAYRDAKSALKAELRAVIYRQDRAYFGFTRTNALRALAAKQAPALADLETQAEEIRVLLAPLPRPSRPTTPAVPAELNRRIGVYLREKQDLQRTLIDRLAAIKSDFPTHRVEFIRQGGGYAIEIITNRRASRGEIAKVDALKTQLVTFNAEQTRRLAALASEKDRIQSDLTAAVKARLGPADQSLDLDLLLKSLADQFSRQEAWQRYRDYDTALFEPGLSPEQRRLLFADAIVQLDLPLPRGSREP
;
A
#
# COMPACT_ATOMS: atom_id res chain seq x y z
N MET A 1 -16.46 14.30 73.27
CA MET A 1 -14.98 14.33 73.38
C MET A 1 -14.40 13.48 72.26
N LYS A 2 -13.37 14.01 71.59
CA LYS A 2 -12.95 13.68 70.22
C LYS A 2 -12.23 12.33 70.13
N HIS A 3 -12.67 11.49 69.19
CA HIS A 3 -11.91 10.35 68.67
C HIS A 3 -10.87 10.81 67.65
N SER A 4 -9.68 10.24 67.77
CA SER A 4 -8.53 10.40 66.88
C SER A 4 -8.81 9.87 65.47
N ARG A 5 -8.53 10.68 64.46
CA ARG A 5 -8.41 10.27 63.05
C ARG A 5 -6.99 10.59 62.58
N TYR A 6 -6.22 9.55 62.28
CA TYR A 6 -5.02 9.65 61.45
C TYR A 6 -5.43 9.64 59.96
N PRO A 7 -4.77 10.41 59.08
CA PRO A 7 -5.04 10.36 57.66
C PRO A 7 -4.32 9.17 57.00
N VAL A 8 -5.09 8.37 56.27
CA VAL A 8 -4.56 7.42 55.29
C VAL A 8 -3.99 8.22 54.12
N ARG A 9 -2.69 8.09 53.87
CA ARG A 9 -2.01 8.63 52.69
C ARG A 9 -2.59 7.97 51.43
N ALA A 10 -3.05 8.79 50.50
CA ALA A 10 -3.40 8.37 49.15
C ALA A 10 -2.14 7.86 48.44
N LEU A 11 -2.13 6.56 48.13
CA LEU A 11 -1.19 5.97 47.18
C LEU A 11 -1.57 6.48 45.79
N GLY A 12 -0.62 7.18 45.16
CA GLY A 12 -0.75 7.82 43.87
C GLY A 12 -1.18 6.86 42.77
N ALA A 13 -1.99 7.40 41.86
CA ALA A 13 -2.46 6.74 40.66
C ALA A 13 -1.28 6.24 39.82
N LEU A 14 -1.17 4.92 39.70
CA LEU A 14 -0.31 4.26 38.71
C LEU A 14 -0.79 4.64 37.31
N VAL A 15 0.07 5.31 36.55
CA VAL A 15 -0.09 5.54 35.12
C VAL A 15 -0.15 4.17 34.43
N PHE A 16 -1.34 3.76 34.01
CA PHE A 16 -1.53 2.55 33.21
C PHE A 16 -0.82 2.73 31.86
N ILE A 17 0.31 2.06 31.66
CA ILE A 17 0.96 1.90 30.36
C ILE A 17 0.09 0.97 29.51
N ALA A 18 -0.94 1.54 28.91
CA ALA A 18 -1.69 0.92 27.84
C ALA A 18 -0.86 1.02 26.55
N LEU A 19 0.02 0.04 26.31
CA LEU A 19 0.37 -0.33 24.94
C LEU A 19 -0.95 -0.78 24.29
N PRO A 20 -1.51 -0.04 23.32
CA PRO A 20 -2.87 -0.28 22.87
C PRO A 20 -2.95 -1.62 22.17
N LEU A 21 -3.62 -2.57 22.83
CA LEU A 21 -4.33 -3.63 22.13
C LEU A 21 -5.63 -2.97 21.68
N ILE A 22 -5.76 -2.76 20.37
CA ILE A 22 -6.94 -2.30 19.63
C ILE A 22 -8.16 -2.03 20.54
N VAL A 23 -8.42 -0.74 20.83
CA VAL A 23 -9.71 -0.33 21.40
C VAL A 23 -10.72 -0.36 20.26
N LEU A 24 -11.48 -1.45 20.16
CA LEU A 24 -12.70 -1.48 19.37
C LEU A 24 -13.80 -0.75 20.17
N VAL A 25 -13.98 0.55 19.92
CA VAL A 25 -15.09 1.30 20.53
C VAL A 25 -16.37 0.89 19.80
N ALA A 26 -17.24 0.16 20.50
CA ALA A 26 -18.64 0.03 20.11
C ALA A 26 -19.29 1.43 20.20
N ALA A 27 -19.94 1.85 19.12
CA ALA A 27 -20.60 3.15 19.05
C ALA A 27 -21.62 3.33 20.19
N PRO A 28 -21.55 4.41 20.99
CA PRO A 28 -22.65 4.76 21.87
C PRO A 28 -23.78 5.36 21.04
N THR A 29 -24.95 4.74 21.10
CA THR A 29 -26.22 5.37 20.73
C THR A 29 -26.55 6.44 21.76
N THR A 30 -26.66 7.70 21.34
CA THR A 30 -27.36 8.73 22.13
C THR A 30 -28.34 9.52 21.26
N PRO A 31 -29.46 9.98 21.86
CA PRO A 31 -30.58 10.59 21.16
C PRO A 31 -30.39 12.10 20.95
N THR A 32 -31.20 12.65 20.05
CA THR A 32 -31.59 14.06 19.86
C THR A 32 -31.50 14.92 21.12
N THR A 33 -31.00 16.17 21.04
CA THR A 33 -31.74 17.45 20.86
C THR A 33 -30.75 18.64 20.85
N ASP A 34 -31.16 19.74 20.20
CA ASP A 34 -30.74 21.15 20.35
C ASP A 34 -29.46 21.70 19.67
N SER A 35 -29.70 22.36 18.53
CA SER A 35 -28.88 23.43 17.96
C SER A 35 -29.16 24.77 18.66
N PRO A 36 -28.14 25.63 18.80
CA PRO A 36 -28.32 27.09 18.80
C PRO A 36 -27.46 27.79 17.71
N PRO A 37 -27.71 29.08 17.43
CA PRO A 37 -27.85 29.57 16.06
C PRO A 37 -26.62 30.28 15.47
N ALA A 38 -26.67 30.40 14.15
CA ALA A 38 -25.81 31.20 13.31
C ALA A 38 -25.79 32.69 13.72
N THR A 39 -24.60 33.31 13.61
CA THR A 39 -24.44 34.76 13.51
C THR A 39 -23.66 35.12 12.24
N ALA A 40 -24.23 36.08 11.53
CA ALA A 40 -23.85 36.70 10.25
C ALA A 40 -22.38 37.17 10.20
N ALA A 41 -21.61 36.89 9.14
CA ALA A 41 -21.59 37.49 7.79
C ALA A 41 -20.97 38.91 7.73
N TYR A 42 -19.89 39.05 6.93
CA TYR A 42 -19.62 40.15 5.97
C TYR A 42 -18.49 39.68 5.02
N THR A 43 -18.84 39.26 3.79
CA THR A 43 -18.69 39.95 2.48
C THR A 43 -17.31 39.88 1.83
N ASN A 44 -17.23 39.19 0.68
CA ASN A 44 -16.89 39.79 -0.61
C ASN A 44 -17.11 38.77 -1.74
N GLN A 45 -18.26 38.87 -2.42
CA GLN A 45 -18.48 38.30 -3.75
C GLN A 45 -18.09 39.35 -4.80
N PRO A 46 -17.40 38.98 -5.89
CA PRO A 46 -17.46 39.75 -7.13
C PRO A 46 -18.78 39.45 -7.86
N GLN A 47 -19.36 40.54 -8.37
CA GLN A 47 -20.69 40.66 -8.95
C GLN A 47 -20.89 39.81 -10.22
N SER A 48 -22.05 39.15 -10.30
CA SER A 48 -22.59 38.59 -11.54
C SER A 48 -23.12 39.71 -12.43
N VAL A 49 -22.57 39.83 -13.63
CA VAL A 49 -23.13 40.65 -14.72
C VAL A 49 -24.19 39.81 -15.44
N PRO A 50 -25.38 40.35 -15.78
CA PRO A 50 -26.37 39.61 -16.58
C PRO A 50 -25.86 39.51 -18.02
N TYR A 51 -25.72 38.30 -18.55
CA TYR A 51 -25.51 38.05 -19.97
C TYR A 51 -26.77 37.43 -20.56
N ASP A 52 -27.49 38.20 -21.38
CA ASP A 52 -28.58 37.74 -22.22
C ASP A 52 -28.03 36.77 -23.30
N PRO A 53 -28.59 35.56 -23.45
CA PRO A 53 -28.19 34.68 -24.54
C PRO A 53 -28.71 35.22 -25.87
N PRO A 54 -27.88 35.30 -26.94
CA PRO A 54 -28.39 35.58 -28.27
C PRO A 54 -29.25 34.41 -28.74
N THR A 55 -30.48 34.73 -29.14
CA THR A 55 -31.42 33.88 -29.87
C THR A 55 -30.77 33.33 -31.14
N VAL A 56 -30.46 32.04 -31.14
CA VAL A 56 -30.07 31.32 -32.36
C VAL A 56 -31.34 30.94 -33.12
N PRO A 57 -31.48 31.31 -34.41
CA PRO A 57 -32.64 30.91 -35.19
C PRO A 57 -32.61 29.40 -35.46
N HIS A 58 -33.74 28.75 -35.19
CA HIS A 58 -34.07 27.41 -35.68
C HIS A 58 -33.81 27.36 -37.20
N GLN A 59 -32.89 26.48 -37.62
CA GLN A 59 -32.75 26.04 -39.00
C GLN A 59 -32.95 24.52 -39.06
N PRO A 60 -33.64 24.02 -40.10
CA PRO A 60 -34.30 22.73 -40.07
C PRO A 60 -33.35 21.57 -40.40
N TYR A 61 -33.71 20.40 -39.87
CA TYR A 61 -33.20 19.10 -40.29
C TYR A 61 -33.20 18.97 -41.82
N TYR A 62 -32.04 18.83 -42.44
CA TYR A 62 -31.90 18.20 -43.75
C TYR A 62 -31.47 16.75 -43.54
N GLU A 63 -32.45 15.85 -43.59
CA GLU A 63 -32.22 14.48 -44.01
C GLU A 63 -31.65 14.51 -45.43
N ARG A 64 -30.39 14.07 -45.59
CA ARG A 64 -29.87 13.69 -46.90
C ARG A 64 -29.69 12.19 -46.92
N SER A 65 -30.79 11.52 -47.24
CA SER A 65 -30.81 10.15 -47.71
C SER A 65 -30.00 10.04 -49.01
N GLY A 66 -29.06 9.12 -49.00
CA GLY A 66 -28.27 8.71 -50.16
C GLY A 66 -27.98 7.21 -50.02
N SER A 67 -29.01 6.39 -50.23
CA SER A 67 -28.89 4.94 -50.33
C SER A 67 -28.14 4.54 -51.61
N PHE A 68 -27.11 3.71 -51.47
CA PHE A 68 -26.74 2.60 -52.38
C PHE A 68 -25.94 1.54 -51.58
N PRO A 69 -25.94 0.26 -52.01
CA PRO A 69 -26.46 -0.84 -51.20
C PRO A 69 -25.39 -1.54 -50.34
N SER A 70 -25.77 -1.80 -49.09
CA SER A 70 -25.11 -2.75 -48.21
C SER A 70 -25.56 -4.17 -48.54
N SER A 71 -24.68 -4.95 -49.16
CA SER A 71 -24.86 -6.40 -49.26
C SER A 71 -23.59 -7.12 -48.83
N PHE A 72 -23.28 -7.06 -47.53
CA PHE A 72 -22.53 -8.10 -46.79
C PHE A 72 -22.85 -7.96 -45.29
N GLN A 73 -24.09 -8.28 -44.91
CA GLN A 73 -24.41 -8.72 -43.56
C GLN A 73 -24.39 -10.26 -43.60
N ASN A 74 -23.41 -10.84 -42.92
CA ASN A 74 -23.54 -12.16 -42.31
C ASN A 74 -22.93 -12.04 -40.91
N ASP A 75 -23.77 -11.58 -39.98
CA ASP A 75 -24.02 -12.21 -38.69
C ASP A 75 -22.89 -13.00 -38.04
N PHE A 76 -22.01 -12.29 -37.34
CA PHE A 76 -21.46 -12.76 -36.07
C PHE A 76 -21.32 -11.57 -35.13
N ARG A 77 -22.44 -11.09 -34.58
CA ARG A 77 -22.44 -10.20 -33.41
C ARG A 77 -23.11 -10.92 -32.24
N TYR A 78 -22.31 -11.64 -31.45
CA TYR A 78 -22.58 -11.72 -30.02
C TYR A 78 -22.27 -10.35 -29.41
N SER A 79 -23.15 -9.37 -29.61
CA SER A 79 -23.18 -8.18 -28.77
C SER A 79 -23.87 -8.54 -27.46
N ALA A 80 -23.12 -9.19 -26.56
CA ALA A 80 -23.41 -9.08 -25.14
C ALA A 80 -23.28 -7.59 -24.75
N PRO A 81 -24.11 -7.08 -23.81
CA PRO A 81 -24.03 -5.69 -23.39
C PRO A 81 -22.60 -5.39 -22.91
N ILE A 82 -22.06 -4.24 -23.30
CA ILE A 82 -20.73 -3.76 -22.91
C ILE A 82 -20.74 -3.58 -21.39
N TRP A 83 -20.40 -4.63 -20.64
CA TRP A 83 -20.24 -4.56 -19.20
C TRP A 83 -19.14 -3.54 -18.92
N ARG A 84 -19.51 -2.37 -18.40
CA ARG A 84 -18.55 -1.36 -17.91
C ARG A 84 -17.65 -2.06 -16.91
N SER A 85 -16.44 -2.42 -17.35
CA SER A 85 -15.49 -3.15 -16.52
C SER A 85 -15.10 -2.26 -15.34
N VAL A 86 -15.16 -2.81 -14.13
CA VAL A 86 -14.72 -2.11 -12.94
C VAL A 86 -13.24 -2.41 -12.75
N PHE A 87 -12.43 -1.36 -12.69
CA PHE A 87 -10.98 -1.48 -12.54
C PHE A 87 -10.55 -1.06 -11.14
N PHE A 88 -9.68 -1.84 -10.53
CA PHE A 88 -9.08 -1.53 -9.24
C PHE A 88 -7.61 -1.25 -9.45
N PHE A 89 -7.14 -0.14 -8.90
CA PHE A 89 -5.72 0.22 -8.90
C PHE A 89 -5.10 -0.08 -7.54
N PRO A 90 -3.79 -0.39 -7.48
CA PRO A 90 -3.16 -0.69 -6.20
C PRO A 90 -3.16 0.52 -5.27
N PRO A 91 -3.18 0.32 -3.94
CA PRO A 91 -3.01 1.42 -3.01
C PRO A 91 -1.66 2.10 -3.21
N VAL A 92 -1.62 3.41 -2.92
CA VAL A 92 -0.39 4.20 -2.96
C VAL A 92 0.50 3.78 -1.79
N PRO A 93 1.75 3.31 -2.02
CA PRO A 93 2.67 2.94 -0.95
C PRO A 93 2.99 4.16 -0.08
N PRO A 94 2.91 4.11 1.25
CA PRO A 94 3.31 5.23 2.09
C PRO A 94 4.82 5.50 1.98
N GLN A 95 5.28 6.67 2.42
CA GLN A 95 6.70 6.90 2.63
C GLN A 95 7.23 6.00 3.75
N LEU A 96 8.52 5.68 3.70
CA LEU A 96 9.19 4.87 4.71
C LEU A 96 9.02 5.48 6.11
N GLY A 97 8.45 4.71 7.04
CA GLY A 97 8.16 5.20 8.40
C GLY A 97 6.96 6.13 8.52
N GLY A 98 6.25 6.38 7.41
CA GLY A 98 5.04 7.20 7.41
C GLY A 98 3.88 6.54 8.17
N PRO A 99 2.85 7.32 8.53
CA PRO A 99 1.69 6.80 9.23
C PRO A 99 0.95 5.75 8.38
N LEU A 100 0.59 4.62 9.00
CA LEU A 100 -0.22 3.58 8.37
C LEU A 100 -1.69 3.83 8.66
N VAL A 101 -2.44 4.21 7.64
CA VAL A 101 -3.90 4.30 7.73
C VAL A 101 -4.47 2.90 7.48
N LEU A 102 -4.68 2.14 8.54
CA LEU A 102 -5.16 0.74 8.47
C LEU A 102 -6.67 0.64 8.20
N PHE A 103 -7.41 1.72 8.40
CA PHE A 103 -8.85 1.76 8.19
C PHE A 103 -9.23 2.96 7.33
N ARG A 104 -9.91 2.71 6.21
CA ARG A 104 -10.61 3.76 5.47
C ARG A 104 -12.01 3.87 6.05
N ASN A 105 -12.37 5.02 6.60
CA ASN A 105 -13.72 5.28 7.09
C ASN A 105 -14.68 5.30 5.90
N TYR A 106 -15.29 4.15 5.59
CA TYR A 106 -16.36 4.08 4.61
C TYR A 106 -17.66 4.60 5.24
N GLN A 107 -18.34 5.51 4.56
CA GLN A 107 -19.69 5.94 4.95
C GLN A 107 -20.63 4.72 4.95
N LEU A 108 -21.42 4.57 6.02
CA LEU A 108 -22.44 3.54 6.16
C LEU A 108 -23.39 3.55 4.94
N GLY A 109 -23.62 2.39 4.31
CA GLY A 109 -24.65 2.19 3.27
C GLY A 109 -24.17 2.13 1.82
N GLN A 110 -22.86 2.24 1.55
CA GLN A 110 -22.29 2.04 0.21
C GLN A 110 -21.76 0.60 0.08
N PRO A 111 -22.17 -0.20 -0.93
CA PRO A 111 -21.66 -1.56 -1.09
C PRO A 111 -20.14 -1.56 -1.36
N GLU A 112 -19.41 -2.24 -0.47
CA GLU A 112 -17.99 -2.53 -0.62
C GLU A 112 -17.78 -3.53 -1.77
N SER A 113 -17.53 -3.04 -2.99
CA SER A 113 -16.79 -3.87 -3.93
C SER A 113 -15.31 -3.63 -3.61
N VAL A 114 -14.77 -4.39 -2.67
CA VAL A 114 -13.32 -4.60 -2.51
C VAL A 114 -13.03 -6.03 -2.91
N LEU A 115 -11.85 -6.29 -3.49
CA LEU A 115 -11.46 -7.63 -3.95
C LEU A 115 -10.28 -8.12 -3.10
N PRO A 116 -10.52 -8.84 -1.99
CA PRO A 116 -9.44 -9.31 -1.10
C PRO A 116 -8.37 -10.13 -1.81
N GLN A 117 -8.74 -10.83 -2.89
CA GLN A 117 -7.83 -11.62 -3.71
C GLN A 117 -6.71 -10.78 -4.34
N LEU A 118 -6.88 -9.46 -4.46
CA LEU A 118 -5.85 -8.56 -4.99
C LEU A 118 -4.75 -8.21 -3.98
N LYS A 119 -4.96 -8.47 -2.68
CA LYS A 119 -4.03 -8.06 -1.61
C LYS A 119 -2.61 -8.59 -1.81
N SER A 120 -2.47 -9.84 -2.25
CA SER A 120 -1.17 -10.47 -2.53
C SER A 120 -0.47 -9.92 -3.78
N HIS A 121 -1.13 -9.07 -4.58
CA HIS A 121 -0.65 -8.64 -5.89
C HIS A 121 -0.39 -7.13 -5.99
N VAL A 122 -0.43 -6.37 -4.89
CA VAL A 122 -0.32 -4.88 -4.89
C VAL A 122 0.93 -4.36 -5.63
N GLY A 123 2.04 -5.10 -5.58
CA GLY A 123 3.28 -4.75 -6.28
C GLY A 123 3.27 -5.05 -7.79
N GLU A 124 2.31 -5.82 -8.30
CA GLU A 124 2.40 -6.51 -9.58
C GLU A 124 1.93 -5.68 -10.78
N PRO A 125 2.59 -5.81 -11.95
CA PRO A 125 2.21 -5.06 -13.16
C PRO A 125 0.86 -5.52 -13.74
N PHE A 126 0.35 -6.67 -13.31
CA PHE A 126 -0.94 -7.21 -13.71
C PHE A 126 -2.07 -6.94 -12.71
N TYR A 127 -1.84 -6.19 -11.62
CA TYR A 127 -2.85 -5.92 -10.58
C TYR A 127 -4.17 -5.40 -11.16
N ALA A 128 -4.12 -4.31 -11.94
CA ALA A 128 -5.34 -3.68 -12.45
C ALA A 128 -6.05 -4.53 -13.52
N PRO A 129 -5.37 -5.17 -14.50
CA PRO A 129 -6.00 -6.11 -15.40
C PRO A 129 -6.62 -7.31 -14.68
N LEU A 130 -5.92 -7.88 -13.69
CA LEU A 130 -6.43 -8.99 -12.88
C LEU A 130 -7.73 -8.61 -12.15
N SER A 131 -7.81 -7.38 -11.65
CA SER A 131 -9.00 -6.89 -10.94
C SER A 131 -10.28 -6.93 -11.79
N ALA A 132 -10.18 -6.59 -13.07
CA ALA A 132 -11.33 -6.60 -13.97
C ALA A 132 -11.83 -8.03 -14.22
N HIS A 133 -10.92 -9.01 -14.26
CA HIS A 133 -11.29 -10.42 -14.40
C HIS A 133 -11.86 -11.01 -13.11
N LEU A 134 -11.27 -10.67 -11.95
CA LEU A 134 -11.80 -11.08 -10.65
C LEU A 134 -13.19 -10.52 -10.41
N HIS A 135 -13.44 -9.25 -10.75
CA HIS A 135 -14.76 -8.65 -10.64
C HIS A 135 -15.78 -9.32 -11.59
N ARG A 136 -15.37 -9.75 -12.78
CA ARG A 136 -16.25 -10.45 -13.74
C ARG A 136 -16.40 -11.95 -13.47
N GLU A 137 -15.62 -12.49 -12.52
CA GLU A 137 -15.56 -13.92 -12.21
C GLU A 137 -15.24 -14.80 -13.44
N ASP A 138 -14.42 -14.28 -14.37
CA ASP A 138 -14.17 -14.90 -15.69
C ASP A 138 -12.74 -15.47 -15.86
N LEU A 139 -12.01 -15.64 -14.76
CA LEU A 139 -10.69 -16.28 -14.77
C LEU A 139 -10.80 -17.78 -15.08
N SER A 140 -10.21 -18.20 -16.19
CA SER A 140 -10.13 -19.63 -16.54
C SER A 140 -9.22 -20.40 -15.57
N LYS A 141 -9.46 -21.70 -15.42
CA LYS A 141 -8.62 -22.60 -14.59
C LYS A 141 -7.12 -22.50 -14.95
N LYS A 142 -6.81 -22.38 -16.24
CA LYS A 142 -5.43 -22.22 -16.72
C LYS A 142 -4.80 -20.91 -16.25
N ARG A 143 -5.55 -19.80 -16.25
CA ARG A 143 -5.08 -18.51 -15.74
C ARG A 143 -4.85 -18.55 -14.24
N LEU A 144 -5.75 -19.19 -13.49
CA LEU A 144 -5.57 -19.40 -12.05
C LEU A 144 -4.31 -20.21 -11.74
N GLN A 145 -4.12 -21.36 -12.41
CA GLN A 145 -2.91 -22.17 -12.25
C GLN A 145 -1.61 -21.40 -12.56
N ARG A 146 -1.65 -20.51 -13.57
CA ARG A 146 -0.51 -19.65 -13.90
C ARG A 146 -0.21 -18.62 -12.80
N LEU A 147 -1.25 -18.00 -12.23
CA LEU A 147 -1.12 -17.08 -11.09
C LEU A 147 -0.61 -17.79 -9.83
N ASP A 148 -1.06 -19.02 -9.58
CA ASP A 148 -0.60 -19.84 -8.45
C ASP A 148 0.89 -20.20 -8.61
N ALA A 149 1.30 -20.65 -9.80
CA ALA A 149 2.69 -20.95 -10.11
C ALA A 149 3.59 -19.70 -9.98
N TYR A 150 3.12 -18.55 -10.47
CA TYR A 150 3.79 -17.26 -10.29
C TYR A 150 3.98 -16.94 -8.80
N THR A 151 2.92 -17.03 -8.01
CA THR A 151 2.95 -16.72 -6.57
C THR A 151 3.87 -17.66 -5.80
N ALA A 152 3.88 -18.95 -6.14
CA ALA A 152 4.79 -19.94 -5.56
C ALA A 152 6.26 -19.61 -5.88
N SER A 153 6.57 -19.28 -7.15
CA SER A 153 7.91 -18.85 -7.56
C SER A 153 8.37 -17.60 -6.82
N ARG A 154 7.49 -16.59 -6.68
CA ARG A 154 7.77 -15.35 -5.96
C ARG A 154 8.12 -15.63 -4.49
N THR A 155 7.34 -16.49 -3.86
CA THR A 155 7.51 -16.89 -2.45
C THR A 155 8.85 -17.58 -2.23
N ALA A 156 9.25 -18.49 -3.13
CA ALA A 156 10.54 -19.16 -3.06
C ALA A 156 11.71 -18.18 -3.21
N LEU A 157 11.66 -17.27 -4.19
CA LEU A 157 12.71 -16.27 -4.42
C LEU A 157 12.84 -15.30 -3.22
N LEU A 158 11.72 -14.89 -2.62
CA LEU A 158 11.70 -14.07 -1.41
C LEU A 158 12.31 -14.79 -0.21
N ALA A 159 11.99 -16.08 -0.04
CA ALA A 159 12.53 -16.89 1.06
C ALA A 159 14.05 -17.02 0.96
N GLU A 160 14.57 -17.29 -0.24
CA GLU A 160 16.02 -17.33 -0.51
C GLU A 160 16.69 -15.98 -0.17
N LEU A 161 16.12 -14.86 -0.64
CA LEU A 161 16.66 -13.52 -0.38
C LEU A 161 16.66 -13.18 1.12
N ARG A 162 15.57 -13.45 1.82
CA ARG A 162 15.47 -13.21 3.28
C ARG A 162 16.44 -14.07 4.06
N ALA A 163 16.61 -15.34 3.70
CA ALA A 163 17.59 -16.22 4.33
C ALA A 163 19.00 -15.65 4.20
N GLN A 164 19.36 -15.14 3.02
CA GLN A 164 20.66 -14.52 2.78
C GLN A 164 20.85 -13.23 3.59
N LEU A 165 19.84 -12.36 3.63
CA LEU A 165 19.88 -11.13 4.43
C LEU A 165 20.06 -11.40 5.93
N VAL A 166 19.46 -12.48 6.43
CA VAL A 166 19.62 -12.94 7.82
C VAL A 166 21.01 -13.54 8.05
N ALA A 167 21.48 -14.42 7.17
CA ALA A 167 22.78 -15.09 7.30
C ALA A 167 23.95 -14.10 7.32
N THR A 168 23.81 -12.98 6.60
CA THR A 168 24.84 -11.94 6.49
C THR A 168 24.68 -10.80 7.51
N ARG A 169 23.73 -10.89 8.45
CA ARG A 169 23.34 -9.78 9.33
C ARG A 169 24.47 -9.27 10.22
N ASP A 170 25.22 -10.19 10.81
CA ASP A 170 26.21 -9.88 11.84
C ASP A 170 27.65 -9.86 11.27
N VAL A 171 27.75 -9.89 9.93
CA VAL A 171 29.01 -9.77 9.19
C VAL A 171 29.39 -8.30 9.04
N ASP A 172 30.68 -7.99 8.92
CA ASP A 172 31.13 -6.61 8.70
C ASP A 172 30.51 -6.03 7.40
N PRO A 173 30.30 -4.69 7.33
CA PRO A 173 29.58 -4.08 6.21
C PRO A 173 30.19 -4.35 4.83
N SER A 174 31.52 -4.47 4.75
CA SER A 174 32.22 -4.67 3.49
C SER A 174 32.03 -6.09 2.95
N THR A 175 32.23 -7.10 3.82
CA THR A 175 32.03 -8.50 3.49
C THR A 175 30.54 -8.80 3.26
N ARG A 176 29.64 -8.18 4.04
CA ARG A 176 28.19 -8.25 3.82
C ARG A 176 27.83 -7.78 2.41
N ARG A 177 28.31 -6.61 1.98
CA ARG A 177 28.06 -6.09 0.63
C ARG A 177 28.58 -7.03 -0.46
N GLN A 178 29.81 -7.52 -0.32
CA GLN A 178 30.40 -8.45 -1.30
C GLN A 178 29.58 -9.74 -1.41
N THR A 179 29.18 -10.30 -0.27
CA THR A 179 28.38 -11.52 -0.20
C THR A 179 26.98 -11.33 -0.81
N LEU A 180 26.32 -10.20 -0.52
CA LEU A 180 25.02 -9.86 -1.12
C LEU A 180 25.15 -9.64 -2.63
N THR A 181 26.22 -8.99 -3.09
CA THR A 181 26.47 -8.77 -4.52
C THR A 181 26.69 -10.08 -5.27
N ALA A 182 27.45 -11.01 -4.69
CA ALA A 182 27.66 -12.34 -5.27
C ALA A 182 26.35 -13.14 -5.33
N PHE A 183 25.53 -13.09 -4.27
CA PHE A 183 24.21 -13.70 -4.27
C PHE A 183 23.26 -13.05 -5.28
N ALA A 184 23.30 -11.72 -5.41
CA ALA A 184 22.52 -10.99 -6.41
C ALA A 184 22.84 -11.50 -7.83
N ALA A 185 24.13 -11.63 -8.18
CA ALA A 185 24.54 -12.15 -9.48
C ALA A 185 23.98 -13.57 -9.77
N GLN A 186 23.83 -14.41 -8.74
CA GLN A 186 23.24 -15.74 -8.86
C GLN A 186 21.71 -15.71 -9.00
N GLN A 187 21.03 -14.82 -8.27
CA GLN A 187 19.57 -14.78 -8.22
C GLN A 187 18.94 -13.97 -9.37
N THR A 188 19.62 -12.92 -9.85
CA THR A 188 19.11 -11.97 -10.84
C THR A 188 18.54 -12.63 -12.11
N PRO A 189 19.16 -13.65 -12.75
CA PRO A 189 18.57 -14.27 -13.93
C PRO A 189 17.18 -14.88 -13.68
N ARG A 190 16.97 -15.50 -12.51
CA ARG A 190 15.66 -16.07 -12.12
C ARG A 190 14.64 -14.96 -11.85
N LEU A 191 15.09 -13.83 -11.29
CA LEU A 191 14.22 -12.68 -11.04
C LEU A 191 13.82 -11.97 -12.33
N ILE A 192 14.72 -11.83 -13.29
CA ILE A 192 14.41 -11.28 -14.62
C ILE A 192 13.35 -12.15 -15.31
N ALA A 193 13.52 -13.48 -15.28
CA ALA A 193 12.53 -14.41 -15.82
C ALA A 193 11.17 -14.30 -15.09
N HIS A 194 11.20 -14.09 -13.76
CA HIS A 194 9.99 -13.88 -12.96
C HIS A 194 9.28 -12.57 -13.31
N GLU A 195 10.00 -11.45 -13.48
CA GLU A 195 9.42 -10.17 -13.94
C GLU A 195 8.85 -10.28 -15.37
N ALA A 196 9.52 -11.02 -16.26
CA ALA A 196 9.03 -11.27 -17.61
C ALA A 196 7.72 -12.08 -17.60
N GLU A 197 7.61 -13.07 -16.72
CA GLU A 197 6.37 -13.83 -16.53
C GLU A 197 5.23 -12.95 -16.00
N ALA A 198 5.52 -12.02 -15.08
CA ALA A 198 4.54 -11.04 -14.60
C ALA A 198 3.99 -10.17 -15.76
N GLU A 199 4.87 -9.70 -16.64
CA GLU A 199 4.46 -8.91 -17.82
C GLU A 199 3.67 -9.77 -18.83
N ALA A 200 4.04 -11.03 -19.02
CA ALA A 200 3.32 -11.95 -19.89
C ALA A 200 1.93 -12.33 -19.32
N ILE A 201 1.77 -12.38 -18.00
CA ILE A 201 0.46 -12.49 -17.34
C ILE A 201 -0.36 -11.22 -17.61
N ARG A 202 0.24 -10.03 -17.42
CA ARG A 202 -0.41 -8.74 -17.68
C ARG A 202 -0.95 -8.67 -19.10
N GLU A 203 -0.10 -8.95 -20.10
CA GLU A 203 -0.49 -8.93 -21.51
C GLU A 203 -1.64 -9.89 -21.82
N ASN A 204 -1.62 -11.10 -21.24
CA ASN A 204 -2.69 -12.08 -21.44
C ASN A 204 -4.03 -11.65 -20.82
N LEU A 205 -4.00 -10.91 -19.72
CA LEU A 205 -5.20 -10.37 -19.07
C LEU A 205 -5.73 -9.16 -19.85
N VAL A 206 -4.86 -8.25 -20.30
CA VAL A 206 -5.29 -7.06 -21.06
C VAL A 206 -5.86 -7.45 -22.42
N ASN A 207 -5.12 -8.23 -23.22
CA ASN A 207 -5.51 -8.51 -24.61
C ASN A 207 -6.48 -9.69 -24.75
N GLY A 208 -6.63 -10.51 -23.70
CA GLY A 208 -7.44 -11.71 -23.76
C GLY A 208 -6.81 -12.84 -24.59
N SER A 209 -7.66 -13.74 -25.07
CA SER A 209 -7.31 -14.81 -26.01
C SER A 209 -8.49 -15.08 -26.93
N PHE A 210 -8.34 -15.93 -27.95
CA PHE A 210 -9.42 -16.26 -28.89
C PHE A 210 -10.75 -16.65 -28.20
N PHE A 211 -10.71 -17.26 -27.01
CA PHE A 211 -11.89 -17.69 -26.25
C PHE A 211 -12.18 -16.86 -24.99
N HIS A 212 -11.39 -15.83 -24.70
CA HIS A 212 -11.56 -15.03 -23.47
C HIS A 212 -11.40 -13.54 -23.78
N ALA A 213 -12.42 -12.75 -23.43
CA ALA A 213 -12.36 -11.31 -23.55
C ALA A 213 -11.16 -10.75 -22.76
N GLY A 214 -10.57 -9.67 -23.28
CA GLY A 214 -9.57 -8.89 -22.58
C GLY A 214 -10.17 -7.98 -21.51
N ALA A 215 -9.32 -7.10 -20.99
CA ALA A 215 -9.67 -5.99 -20.12
C ALA A 215 -8.68 -4.85 -20.40
N ASP A 216 -8.88 -4.11 -21.50
CA ASP A 216 -8.19 -2.84 -21.70
C ASP A 216 -9.05 -1.70 -21.14
N TRP A 217 -8.46 -0.89 -20.29
CA TRP A 217 -9.09 0.30 -19.75
C TRP A 217 -9.43 1.33 -20.84
N ASN A 218 -8.63 1.38 -21.92
CA ASN A 218 -8.87 2.27 -23.05
C ASN A 218 -10.13 1.90 -23.86
N ASP A 219 -10.57 0.62 -23.85
CA ASP A 219 -11.73 0.18 -24.64
C ASP A 219 -13.03 0.90 -24.23
N ASN A 220 -13.11 1.33 -22.97
CA ASN A 220 -14.29 2.01 -22.42
C ASN A 220 -14.14 3.54 -22.42
N ARG A 221 -13.01 4.07 -22.92
CA ARG A 221 -12.70 5.50 -22.89
C ARG A 221 -13.10 6.15 -24.22
N THR A 222 -13.92 7.19 -24.14
CA THR A 222 -14.41 7.94 -25.32
C THR A 222 -13.72 9.28 -25.54
N TRP A 223 -12.62 9.53 -24.82
CA TRP A 223 -11.88 10.80 -24.80
C TRP A 223 -10.38 10.54 -24.77
N ALA A 224 -9.59 11.48 -25.28
CA ALA A 224 -8.13 11.46 -25.20
C ALA A 224 -7.59 12.73 -24.55
N LEU A 225 -6.35 12.67 -24.05
CA LEU A 225 -5.60 13.87 -23.70
C LEU A 225 -5.32 14.66 -24.99
N GLY A 226 -5.39 15.99 -24.90
CA GLY A 226 -5.26 16.88 -26.05
C GLY A 226 -6.56 17.14 -26.81
N ASP A 227 -7.74 16.75 -26.31
CA ASP A 227 -9.03 16.97 -26.99
C ASP A 227 -9.52 18.42 -26.79
N ASP A 228 -9.56 19.18 -27.89
CA ASP A 228 -9.83 20.64 -27.90
C ASP A 228 -11.22 21.05 -27.35
N LEU A 229 -12.13 20.09 -27.20
CA LEU A 229 -13.51 20.30 -26.73
C LEU A 229 -13.67 20.14 -25.21
N ARG A 230 -12.60 19.80 -24.47
CA ARG A 230 -12.66 19.52 -23.03
C ARG A 230 -11.58 20.29 -22.29
N TYR A 231 -11.95 20.86 -21.13
CA TYR A 231 -10.96 21.37 -20.19
C TYR A 231 -10.20 20.21 -19.56
N GLU A 232 -8.91 20.10 -19.89
CA GLU A 232 -8.04 19.07 -19.34
C GLU A 232 -7.71 19.37 -17.89
N SER A 233 -8.08 18.46 -17.00
CA SER A 233 -7.72 18.55 -15.60
C SER A 233 -6.49 17.69 -15.29
N ARG A 234 -5.71 18.11 -14.30
CA ARG A 234 -4.66 17.28 -13.67
C ARG A 234 -5.20 15.89 -13.26
N ALA A 235 -6.49 15.79 -12.95
CA ALA A 235 -7.15 14.53 -12.63
C ALA A 235 -7.30 13.60 -13.85
N ASP A 236 -7.55 14.14 -15.05
CA ASP A 236 -7.62 13.36 -16.29
C ASP A 236 -6.24 12.81 -16.69
N GLU A 237 -5.21 13.63 -16.57
CA GLU A 237 -3.82 13.18 -16.71
C GLU A 237 -3.50 12.06 -15.73
N PHE A 238 -3.79 12.26 -14.43
CA PHE A 238 -3.59 11.24 -13.40
C PHE A 238 -4.26 9.90 -13.79
N LYS A 239 -5.52 9.92 -14.23
CA LYS A 239 -6.24 8.72 -14.65
C LYS A 239 -5.51 8.01 -15.79
N VAL A 240 -5.09 8.73 -16.83
CA VAL A 240 -4.40 8.17 -18.01
C VAL A 240 -3.01 7.63 -17.68
N PHE A 241 -2.20 8.35 -16.90
CA PHE A 241 -0.87 7.87 -16.52
C PHE A 241 -0.95 6.66 -15.60
N ARG A 242 -1.87 6.68 -14.63
CA ARG A 242 -2.14 5.53 -13.75
C ARG A 242 -2.59 4.32 -14.55
N ALA A 243 -3.51 4.48 -15.51
CA ALA A 243 -3.97 3.39 -16.37
C ALA A 243 -2.87 2.89 -17.31
N SER A 244 -2.09 3.80 -17.90
CA SER A 244 -1.05 3.46 -18.87
C SER A 244 0.03 2.54 -18.27
N ALA A 245 0.34 2.72 -16.99
CA ALA A 245 1.25 1.82 -16.29
C ALA A 245 0.84 0.34 -16.37
N PHE A 246 -0.46 0.03 -16.44
CA PHE A 246 -0.99 -1.35 -16.42
C PHE A 246 -1.52 -1.85 -17.76
N PHE A 247 -2.13 -0.99 -18.56
CA PHE A 247 -2.85 -1.41 -19.77
C PHE A 247 -2.07 -1.18 -21.05
N THR A 248 -1.30 -0.08 -21.13
CA THR A 248 -0.65 0.32 -22.39
C THR A 248 0.49 -0.62 -22.78
N ALA A 249 0.43 -1.17 -24.00
CA ALA A 249 1.47 -2.02 -24.58
C ALA A 249 2.67 -1.19 -25.09
N GLY A 250 3.85 -1.80 -25.15
CA GLY A 250 5.08 -1.19 -25.68
C GLY A 250 5.95 -0.48 -24.64
N LEU A 251 5.46 -0.31 -23.41
CA LEU A 251 6.24 0.18 -22.27
C LEU A 251 7.15 -0.92 -21.73
N SER A 252 8.38 -0.58 -21.37
CA SER A 252 9.23 -1.47 -20.57
C SER A 252 8.76 -1.57 -19.11
N PRO A 253 9.12 -2.62 -18.36
CA PRO A 253 8.78 -2.73 -16.94
C PRO A 253 9.24 -1.51 -16.11
N ALA A 254 10.44 -0.98 -16.38
CA ALA A 254 10.95 0.22 -15.71
C ALA A 254 10.11 1.47 -16.00
N GLN A 255 9.70 1.69 -17.26
CA GLN A 255 8.81 2.80 -17.61
C GLN A 255 7.44 2.69 -16.95
N ARG A 256 6.86 1.47 -16.84
CA ARG A 256 5.60 1.27 -16.10
C ARG A 256 5.72 1.71 -14.66
N ARG A 257 6.84 1.39 -14.01
CA ARG A 257 7.11 1.78 -12.62
C ARG A 257 7.33 3.29 -12.47
N LEU A 258 8.04 3.92 -13.40
CA LEU A 258 8.13 5.39 -13.48
C LEU A 258 6.76 6.06 -13.69
N LEU A 259 5.87 5.46 -14.47
CA LEU A 259 4.51 5.99 -14.63
C LEU A 259 3.67 5.90 -13.37
N ARG A 260 3.83 4.82 -12.58
CA ARG A 260 3.18 4.73 -11.27
C ARG A 260 3.65 5.85 -10.35
N GLU A 261 4.94 6.16 -10.36
CA GLU A 261 5.48 7.30 -9.62
C GLU A 261 4.92 8.63 -10.11
N LEU A 262 4.94 8.87 -11.43
CA LEU A 262 4.37 10.09 -12.02
C LEU A 262 2.88 10.24 -11.66
N ALA A 263 2.12 9.14 -11.67
CA ALA A 263 0.72 9.17 -11.25
C ALA A 263 0.58 9.57 -9.77
N ILE A 264 1.46 9.08 -8.87
CA ILE A 264 1.44 9.50 -7.47
C ILE A 264 1.75 11.00 -7.35
N GLU A 265 2.73 11.52 -8.10
CA GLU A 265 3.04 12.96 -8.11
C GLU A 265 1.89 13.82 -8.63
N LEU A 266 1.12 13.32 -9.60
CA LEU A 266 -0.05 14.02 -10.11
C LEU A 266 -1.25 13.98 -9.15
N ASP A 267 -1.41 12.90 -8.37
CA ASP A 267 -2.45 12.76 -7.35
C ASP A 267 -2.15 13.57 -6.08
N ASP A 268 -0.86 13.81 -5.78
CA ASP A 268 -0.44 14.55 -4.60
C ASP A 268 -0.87 16.02 -4.72
N PRO A 269 -1.74 16.54 -3.83
CA PRO A 269 -2.02 17.96 -3.77
C PRO A 269 -0.72 18.64 -3.33
N LEU A 270 0.06 19.12 -4.29
CA LEU A 270 1.15 20.07 -4.02
C LEU A 270 0.53 21.14 -3.13
N GLY A 271 0.98 21.18 -1.87
CA GLY A 271 0.44 22.07 -0.85
C GLY A 271 0.37 23.49 -1.39
N ASP A 272 -0.65 24.22 -0.95
CA ASP A 272 -0.78 25.65 -1.20
C ASP A 272 0.58 26.32 -0.90
N PRO A 273 1.20 27.06 -1.85
CA PRO A 273 2.50 27.71 -1.64
C PRO A 273 2.50 28.76 -0.52
N THR A 274 1.34 28.98 0.11
CA THR A 274 1.15 29.88 1.26
C THR A 274 0.97 29.16 2.60
N ALA A 275 1.02 27.82 2.65
CA ALA A 275 0.90 27.09 3.91
C ALA A 275 2.11 27.40 4.82
N SER A 276 1.84 27.99 5.97
CA SER A 276 2.82 28.30 7.01
C SER A 276 3.62 27.05 7.38
N VAL A 277 4.94 27.20 7.47
CA VAL A 277 5.87 26.15 7.91
C VAL A 277 5.55 25.79 9.35
N ASP A 278 4.77 24.72 9.52
CA ASP A 278 4.56 24.05 10.78
C ASP A 278 5.81 23.21 11.12
N LEU A 279 6.22 23.12 12.38
CA LEU A 279 7.37 22.31 12.80
C LEU A 279 7.09 20.79 12.66
N ASP A 280 5.85 20.42 12.37
CA ASP A 280 5.35 19.09 12.01
C ASP A 280 5.03 18.94 10.50
N ALA A 281 5.40 19.92 9.65
CA ALA A 281 5.13 19.88 8.22
C ALA A 281 5.91 18.74 7.51
N PRO A 282 5.35 18.18 6.41
CA PRO A 282 6.00 17.09 5.67
C PRO A 282 7.40 17.52 5.22
N ARG A 283 8.43 16.90 5.80
CA ARG A 283 9.82 17.04 5.33
C ARG A 283 9.87 16.65 3.85
N PRO A 284 10.75 17.27 3.04
CA PRO A 284 10.80 17.01 1.60
C PRO A 284 11.04 15.52 1.35
N VAL A 285 10.01 14.86 0.84
CA VAL A 285 10.00 13.44 0.52
C VAL A 285 10.70 13.23 -0.81
N VAL A 286 11.58 12.25 -0.88
CA VAL A 286 12.33 11.91 -2.09
C VAL A 286 11.83 10.58 -2.64
N PHE A 287 11.45 10.57 -3.91
CA PHE A 287 11.22 9.33 -4.65
C PHE A 287 12.56 8.66 -4.99
N PHE A 288 12.67 7.37 -4.69
CA PHE A 288 13.92 6.62 -4.86
C PHE A 288 13.70 5.30 -5.60
N SER A 289 14.76 4.53 -5.82
CA SER A 289 14.69 3.16 -6.32
C SER A 289 14.54 2.18 -5.13
N PRO A 290 13.65 1.17 -5.19
CA PRO A 290 12.75 0.83 -6.31
C PRO A 290 11.61 1.85 -6.48
N GLU A 291 11.11 2.04 -7.70
CA GLU A 291 10.24 3.17 -8.03
C GLU A 291 8.90 3.11 -7.26
N THR A 292 8.34 4.28 -6.94
CA THR A 292 7.27 4.54 -5.93
C THR A 292 7.70 4.46 -4.46
N ALA A 293 8.89 3.93 -4.15
CA ALA A 293 9.46 4.04 -2.82
C ALA A 293 9.79 5.50 -2.50
N ARG A 294 9.52 5.90 -1.26
CA ARG A 294 9.67 7.26 -0.78
C ARG A 294 10.31 7.27 0.59
N PHE A 295 11.22 8.21 0.83
CA PHE A 295 11.81 8.41 2.15
C PHE A 295 12.01 9.89 2.44
N GLU A 296 12.10 10.25 3.72
CA GLU A 296 12.41 11.62 4.14
C GLU A 296 13.90 11.91 3.94
N ARG A 297 14.22 13.00 3.23
CA ARG A 297 15.59 13.46 3.09
C ARG A 297 16.17 13.81 4.47
N PRO A 298 17.29 13.22 4.91
CA PRO A 298 17.92 13.61 6.16
C PRO A 298 18.33 15.09 6.14
N ALA A 299 18.03 15.83 7.21
CA ALA A 299 18.26 17.28 7.26
C ALA A 299 19.76 17.68 7.19
N ASN A 300 20.63 16.84 7.73
CA ASN A 300 22.07 17.12 7.86
C ASN A 300 22.91 16.28 6.89
N LEU A 301 22.49 16.19 5.63
CA LEU A 301 23.29 15.49 4.61
C LEU A 301 24.55 16.30 4.24
N PRO A 302 25.73 15.66 4.13
CA PRO A 302 26.89 16.26 3.50
C PRO A 302 26.55 16.82 2.10
N PRO A 303 27.08 18.01 1.71
CA PRO A 303 26.75 18.65 0.44
C PRO A 303 26.97 17.76 -0.79
N GLU A 304 27.98 16.90 -0.75
CA GLU A 304 28.26 15.95 -1.85
C GLU A 304 27.13 14.92 -2.00
N ILE A 305 26.65 14.34 -0.91
CA ILE A 305 25.58 13.34 -0.93
C ILE A 305 24.26 14.00 -1.36
N ALA A 306 24.00 15.21 -0.84
CA ALA A 306 22.88 16.05 -1.26
C ALA A 306 22.88 16.27 -2.78
N ALA A 307 24.01 16.70 -3.35
CA ALA A 307 24.15 16.95 -4.78
C ALA A 307 23.92 15.69 -5.63
N ARG A 308 24.39 14.51 -5.18
CA ARG A 308 24.13 13.24 -5.89
C ARG A 308 22.65 12.85 -5.88
N ILE A 309 21.95 13.06 -4.76
CA ILE A 309 20.51 12.82 -4.67
C ILE A 309 19.75 13.77 -5.61
N ASP A 310 20.14 15.05 -5.64
CA ASP A 310 19.52 16.04 -6.52
C ASP A 310 19.77 15.69 -8.00
N ALA A 311 20.99 15.31 -8.38
CA ALA A 311 21.31 14.85 -9.74
C ALA A 311 20.50 13.62 -10.18
N TYR A 312 20.37 12.62 -9.28
CA TYR A 312 19.53 11.45 -9.52
C TYR A 312 18.06 11.82 -9.73
N ARG A 313 17.51 12.72 -8.89
CA ARG A 313 16.13 13.20 -9.01
C ARG A 313 15.93 13.93 -10.34
N ASP A 314 16.85 14.79 -10.74
CA ASP A 314 16.72 15.59 -11.94
C ASP A 314 16.79 14.71 -13.20
N ALA A 315 17.72 13.74 -13.24
CA ALA A 315 17.80 12.74 -14.31
C ALA A 315 16.51 11.90 -14.41
N LYS A 316 15.97 11.45 -13.27
CA LYS A 316 14.70 10.70 -13.21
C LYS A 316 13.51 11.55 -13.67
N SER A 317 13.50 12.84 -13.31
CA SER A 317 12.46 13.79 -13.72
C SER A 317 12.48 14.04 -15.22
N ALA A 318 13.66 14.11 -15.84
CA ALA A 318 13.80 14.22 -17.29
C ALA A 318 13.22 12.99 -18.02
N LEU A 319 13.48 11.76 -17.53
CA LEU A 319 12.89 10.55 -18.12
C LEU A 319 11.36 10.51 -17.98
N LYS A 320 10.82 10.95 -16.83
CA LYS A 320 9.37 11.08 -16.62
C LYS A 320 8.75 12.12 -17.55
N ALA A 321 9.40 13.26 -17.74
CA ALA A 321 8.94 14.30 -18.65
C ALA A 321 8.88 13.81 -20.11
N GLU A 322 9.90 13.10 -20.57
CA GLU A 322 9.92 12.51 -21.92
C GLU A 322 8.82 11.45 -22.09
N LEU A 323 8.65 10.57 -21.09
CA LEU A 323 7.61 9.55 -21.09
C LEU A 323 6.19 10.16 -21.09
N ARG A 324 5.98 11.18 -20.25
CA ARG A 324 4.74 11.98 -20.21
C ARG A 324 4.44 12.58 -21.59
N ALA A 325 5.42 13.22 -22.21
CA ALA A 325 5.26 13.88 -23.51
C ALA A 325 4.90 12.89 -24.64
N VAL A 326 5.52 11.70 -24.66
CA VAL A 326 5.20 10.67 -25.67
C VAL A 326 3.81 10.10 -25.45
N ILE A 327 3.41 9.78 -24.22
CA ILE A 327 2.05 9.29 -23.96
C ILE A 327 1.02 10.35 -24.35
N TYR A 328 1.22 11.60 -23.95
CA TYR A 328 0.33 12.69 -24.32
C TYR A 328 0.17 12.82 -25.84
N ARG A 329 1.29 12.82 -26.58
CA ARG A 329 1.28 12.90 -28.05
C ARG A 329 0.58 11.71 -28.71
N GLN A 330 0.77 10.51 -28.17
CA GLN A 330 0.28 9.27 -28.77
C GLN A 330 -1.12 8.88 -28.27
N ASP A 331 -1.71 9.62 -27.34
CA ASP A 331 -3.04 9.31 -26.82
C ASP A 331 -4.14 9.47 -27.88
N ARG A 332 -3.94 10.41 -28.80
CA ARG A 332 -4.82 10.66 -29.97
C ARG A 332 -4.48 9.80 -31.19
N ALA A 333 -3.52 8.88 -31.09
CA ALA A 333 -3.13 8.08 -32.24
C ALA A 333 -4.29 7.19 -32.71
N TYR A 334 -4.75 7.40 -33.95
CA TYR A 334 -5.89 6.68 -34.52
C TYR A 334 -5.69 5.16 -34.54
N PHE A 335 -4.45 4.71 -34.76
CA PHE A 335 -4.10 3.30 -34.75
C PHE A 335 -3.26 2.94 -33.51
N GLY A 336 -3.71 1.93 -32.76
CA GLY A 336 -3.03 1.47 -31.55
C GLY A 336 -1.59 1.00 -31.78
N PHE A 337 -1.27 0.44 -32.96
CA PHE A 337 0.10 0.01 -33.28
C PHE A 337 1.08 1.19 -33.36
N THR A 338 0.63 2.38 -33.77
CA THR A 338 1.45 3.60 -33.81
C THR A 338 1.90 3.98 -32.40
N ARG A 339 0.95 4.00 -31.45
CA ARG A 339 1.22 4.23 -30.03
C ARG A 339 2.20 3.19 -29.49
N THR A 340 1.94 1.90 -29.72
CA THR A 340 2.81 0.81 -29.22
C THR A 340 4.23 0.88 -29.78
N ASN A 341 4.39 1.17 -31.08
CA ASN A 341 5.71 1.30 -31.70
C ASN A 341 6.48 2.52 -31.17
N ALA A 342 5.80 3.66 -30.99
CA ALA A 342 6.41 4.86 -30.41
C ALA A 342 6.90 4.62 -28.97
N LEU A 343 6.09 3.94 -28.15
CA LEU A 343 6.48 3.60 -26.78
C LEU A 343 7.61 2.57 -26.73
N ARG A 344 7.62 1.58 -27.64
CA ARG A 344 8.73 0.62 -27.74
C ARG A 344 10.03 1.29 -28.16
N ALA A 345 9.97 2.23 -29.11
CA ALA A 345 11.12 3.03 -29.51
C ALA A 345 11.64 3.89 -28.35
N LEU A 346 10.74 4.52 -27.59
CA LEU A 346 11.10 5.26 -26.38
C LEU A 346 11.73 4.34 -25.33
N ALA A 347 11.19 3.14 -25.11
CA ALA A 347 11.74 2.15 -24.19
C ALA A 347 13.19 1.80 -24.53
N ALA A 348 13.46 1.52 -25.82
CA ALA A 348 14.82 1.25 -26.30
C ALA A 348 15.74 2.46 -26.10
N LYS A 349 15.25 3.68 -26.36
CA LYS A 349 15.99 4.93 -26.16
C LYS A 349 16.33 5.18 -24.68
N GLN A 350 15.38 4.97 -23.77
CA GLN A 350 15.56 5.25 -22.34
C GLN A 350 16.31 4.15 -21.59
N ALA A 351 16.46 2.94 -22.16
CA ALA A 351 17.07 1.80 -21.48
C ALA A 351 18.46 2.08 -20.87
N PRO A 352 19.42 2.75 -21.56
CA PRO A 352 20.71 3.08 -20.97
C PRO A 352 20.58 4.03 -19.77
N ALA A 353 19.81 5.11 -19.93
CA ALA A 353 19.62 6.10 -18.87
C ALA A 353 18.90 5.51 -17.64
N LEU A 354 18.00 4.56 -17.84
CA LEU A 354 17.35 3.82 -16.75
C LEU A 354 18.35 2.92 -16.00
N ALA A 355 19.27 2.27 -16.72
CA ALA A 355 20.34 1.49 -16.08
C ALA A 355 21.33 2.37 -15.31
N ASP A 356 21.64 3.56 -15.84
CA ASP A 356 22.48 4.56 -15.16
C ASP A 356 21.82 5.05 -13.86
N LEU A 357 20.50 5.26 -13.84
CA LEU A 357 19.78 5.59 -12.62
C LEU A 357 19.92 4.52 -11.53
N GLU A 358 19.88 3.23 -11.89
CA GLU A 358 20.09 2.16 -10.89
C GLU A 358 21.52 2.14 -10.36
N THR A 359 22.49 2.47 -11.20
CA THR A 359 23.90 2.64 -10.78
C THR A 359 24.04 3.81 -9.81
N GLN A 360 23.48 4.98 -10.15
CA GLN A 360 23.46 6.15 -9.27
C GLN A 360 22.74 5.86 -7.94
N ALA A 361 21.63 5.12 -7.98
CA ALA A 361 20.92 4.73 -6.77
C ALA A 361 21.78 3.84 -5.87
N GLU A 362 22.54 2.89 -6.43
CA GLU A 362 23.48 2.07 -5.66
C GLU A 362 24.62 2.89 -5.04
N GLU A 363 25.19 3.85 -5.78
CA GLU A 363 26.19 4.77 -5.24
C GLU A 363 25.64 5.58 -4.06
N ILE A 364 24.44 6.13 -4.19
CA ILE A 364 23.76 6.86 -3.13
C ILE A 364 23.55 5.96 -1.91
N ARG A 365 23.13 4.69 -2.09
CA ARG A 365 22.97 3.75 -0.96
C ARG A 365 24.26 3.50 -0.22
N VAL A 366 25.37 3.32 -0.94
CA VAL A 366 26.71 3.14 -0.33
C VAL A 366 27.09 4.37 0.50
N LEU A 367 26.82 5.58 -0.01
CA LEU A 367 27.10 6.83 0.70
C LEU A 367 26.18 7.06 1.91
N LEU A 368 24.93 6.59 1.84
CA LEU A 368 23.96 6.69 2.94
C LEU A 368 24.14 5.59 4.00
N ALA A 369 24.75 4.45 3.67
CA ALA A 369 24.94 3.32 4.57
C ALA A 369 25.60 3.67 5.93
N PRO A 370 26.64 4.52 6.01
CA PRO A 370 27.25 4.89 7.30
C PRO A 370 26.44 5.93 8.09
N LEU A 371 25.44 6.59 7.48
CA LEU A 371 24.68 7.65 8.13
C LEU A 371 23.55 7.09 8.99
N PRO A 372 23.23 7.74 10.14
CA PRO A 372 22.06 7.36 10.92
C PRO A 372 20.79 7.60 10.10
N ARG A 373 19.88 6.62 10.12
CA ARG A 373 18.59 6.71 9.42
C ARG A 373 17.58 7.46 10.29
N PRO A 374 17.14 8.68 9.91
CA PRO A 374 16.31 9.53 10.78
C PRO A 374 14.93 8.93 11.07
N SER A 375 14.39 8.14 10.13
CA SER A 375 13.10 7.48 10.27
C SER A 375 13.17 6.21 11.13
N ARG A 376 14.36 5.63 11.34
CA ARG A 376 14.55 4.46 12.18
C ARG A 376 14.56 4.90 13.65
N PRO A 377 13.64 4.39 14.50
CA PRO A 377 13.64 4.75 15.91
C PRO A 377 14.96 4.30 16.55
N THR A 378 15.55 5.19 17.35
CA THR A 378 16.75 4.90 18.12
C THR A 378 16.48 3.70 19.01
N THR A 379 17.44 2.76 19.07
CA THR A 379 17.31 1.62 19.97
C THR A 379 17.33 2.17 21.40
N PRO A 380 16.31 1.88 22.23
CA PRO A 380 16.28 2.38 23.58
C PRO A 380 17.54 1.91 24.31
N ALA A 381 18.12 2.80 25.12
CA ALA A 381 19.30 2.53 25.94
C ALA A 381 18.93 1.64 27.13
N VAL A 382 18.42 0.45 26.84
CA VAL A 382 18.08 -0.63 27.76
C VAL A 382 19.07 -1.78 27.55
N PRO A 383 19.25 -2.68 28.55
CA PRO A 383 20.14 -3.82 28.41
C PRO A 383 19.87 -4.62 27.12
N ALA A 384 20.93 -5.04 26.44
CA ALA A 384 20.82 -5.71 25.12
C ALA A 384 19.90 -6.93 25.15
N GLU A 385 19.90 -7.67 26.26
CA GLU A 385 19.02 -8.82 26.48
C GLU A 385 17.54 -8.43 26.57
N LEU A 386 17.22 -7.31 27.22
CA LEU A 386 15.85 -6.80 27.28
C LEU A 386 15.38 -6.35 25.89
N ASN A 387 16.24 -5.66 25.13
CA ASN A 387 15.97 -5.31 23.73
C ASN A 387 15.70 -6.55 22.85
N ARG A 388 16.46 -7.63 23.04
CA ARG A 388 16.27 -8.90 22.33
C ARG A 388 14.90 -9.50 22.65
N ARG A 389 14.53 -9.59 23.93
CA ARG A 389 13.23 -10.12 24.38
C ARG A 389 12.06 -9.31 23.86
N ILE A 390 12.16 -7.98 23.88
CA ILE A 390 11.15 -7.09 23.30
C ILE A 390 10.99 -7.33 21.80
N GLY A 391 12.10 -7.47 21.07
CA GLY A 391 12.06 -7.81 19.65
C GLY A 391 11.37 -9.15 19.35
N VAL A 392 11.55 -10.16 20.21
CA VAL A 392 10.85 -11.45 20.11
C VAL A 392 9.35 -11.28 20.40
N TYR A 393 9.01 -10.60 21.50
CA TYR A 393 7.63 -10.30 21.89
C TYR A 393 6.84 -9.59 20.77
N LEU A 394 7.42 -8.55 20.16
CA LEU A 394 6.77 -7.80 19.09
C LEU A 394 6.51 -8.66 17.84
N ARG A 395 7.46 -9.53 17.46
CA ARG A 395 7.28 -10.47 16.34
C ARG A 395 6.17 -11.47 16.62
N GLU A 396 6.19 -12.12 17.79
CA GLU A 396 5.15 -13.08 18.19
C GLU A 396 3.75 -12.44 18.26
N LYS A 397 3.68 -11.20 18.76
CA LYS A 397 2.44 -10.40 18.76
C LYS A 397 1.93 -10.13 17.35
N GLN A 398 2.82 -9.71 16.44
CA GLN A 398 2.47 -9.45 15.04
C GLN A 398 2.03 -10.73 14.32
N ASP A 399 2.74 -11.84 14.53
CA ASP A 399 2.40 -13.14 13.95
C ASP A 399 1.05 -13.62 14.45
N LEU A 400 0.75 -13.50 15.75
CA LEU A 400 -0.56 -13.81 16.32
C LEU A 400 -1.68 -12.98 15.68
N GLN A 401 -1.48 -11.66 15.54
CA GLN A 401 -2.46 -10.78 14.89
C GLN A 401 -2.72 -11.19 13.45
N ARG A 402 -1.66 -11.47 12.69
CA ARG A 402 -1.76 -11.92 11.30
C ARG A 402 -2.51 -13.25 11.19
N THR A 403 -2.16 -14.24 12.02
CA THR A 403 -2.85 -15.53 12.06
C THR A 403 -4.35 -15.38 12.32
N LEU A 404 -4.74 -14.50 13.25
CA LEU A 404 -6.16 -14.21 13.54
C LEU A 404 -6.87 -13.55 12.36
N ILE A 405 -6.27 -12.52 11.75
CA ILE A 405 -6.85 -11.80 10.61
C ILE A 405 -6.98 -12.71 9.38
N ASP A 406 -5.93 -13.44 9.05
CA ASP A 406 -5.91 -14.35 7.90
C ASP A 406 -6.95 -15.48 8.07
N ARG A 407 -7.10 -16.02 9.29
CA ARG A 407 -8.13 -17.02 9.57
C ARG A 407 -9.54 -16.46 9.48
N LEU A 408 -9.78 -15.25 9.99
CA LEU A 408 -11.08 -14.58 9.86
C LEU A 408 -11.44 -14.34 8.39
N ALA A 409 -10.48 -13.82 7.60
CA ALA A 409 -10.67 -13.54 6.18
C ALA A 409 -10.97 -14.82 5.39
N ALA A 410 -10.24 -15.91 5.65
CA ALA A 410 -10.50 -17.21 5.03
C ALA A 410 -11.93 -17.70 5.34
N ILE A 411 -12.36 -17.64 6.60
CA ILE A 411 -13.71 -18.08 6.98
C ILE A 411 -14.79 -17.20 6.34
N LYS A 412 -14.60 -15.88 6.27
CA LYS A 412 -15.53 -14.98 5.57
C LYS A 412 -15.63 -15.30 4.08
N SER A 413 -14.53 -15.68 3.45
CA SER A 413 -14.50 -16.09 2.05
C SER A 413 -15.23 -17.43 1.83
N ASP A 414 -15.02 -18.40 2.71
CA ASP A 414 -15.62 -19.74 2.59
C ASP A 414 -17.12 -19.75 2.94
N PHE A 415 -17.57 -18.79 3.76
CA PHE A 415 -18.93 -18.70 4.29
C PHE A 415 -19.53 -17.28 4.13
N PRO A 416 -19.74 -16.79 2.89
CA PRO A 416 -20.12 -15.40 2.62
C PRO A 416 -21.53 -15.02 3.11
N THR A 417 -22.41 -16.01 3.27
CA THR A 417 -23.79 -15.86 3.76
C THR A 417 -23.87 -15.81 5.29
N HIS A 418 -22.76 -16.09 5.98
CA HIS A 418 -22.66 -16.21 7.43
C HIS A 418 -21.95 -15.01 8.04
N ARG A 419 -22.31 -14.68 9.29
CA ARG A 419 -21.67 -13.59 10.03
C ARG A 419 -20.49 -14.15 10.81
N VAL A 420 -19.30 -13.62 10.56
CA VAL A 420 -18.04 -14.08 11.18
C VAL A 420 -17.38 -12.90 11.87
N GLU A 421 -17.13 -13.03 13.17
CA GLU A 421 -16.67 -11.93 14.00
C GLU A 421 -15.63 -12.35 15.03
N PHE A 422 -14.88 -11.36 15.51
CA PHE A 422 -14.08 -11.51 16.71
C PHE A 422 -14.99 -11.32 17.93
N ILE A 423 -15.06 -12.34 18.78
CA ILE A 423 -15.69 -12.26 20.09
C ILE A 423 -14.65 -12.10 21.18
N ARG A 424 -14.99 -11.37 22.23
CA ARG A 424 -14.13 -11.24 23.41
C ARG A 424 -14.37 -12.45 24.30
N GLN A 425 -13.33 -13.24 24.56
CA GLN A 425 -13.42 -14.44 25.39
C GLN A 425 -12.24 -14.48 26.35
N GLY A 426 -12.54 -14.49 27.65
CA GLY A 426 -11.58 -14.69 28.76
C GLY A 426 -10.18 -14.10 28.54
N GLY A 427 -10.00 -12.79 28.73
CA GLY A 427 -8.69 -12.14 28.60
C GLY A 427 -8.15 -11.98 27.17
N GLY A 428 -8.84 -12.48 26.14
CA GLY A 428 -8.42 -12.39 24.74
C GLY A 428 -9.57 -12.28 23.73
N TYR A 429 -9.26 -12.62 22.48
CA TYR A 429 -10.19 -12.63 21.34
C TYR A 429 -10.26 -14.03 20.73
N ALA A 430 -11.45 -14.42 20.29
CA ALA A 430 -11.72 -15.67 19.58
C ALA A 430 -12.52 -15.38 18.31
N ILE A 431 -12.46 -16.27 17.33
CA ILE A 431 -13.29 -16.17 16.11
C ILE A 431 -14.54 -17.02 16.32
N GLU A 432 -15.70 -16.43 16.07
CA GLU A 432 -16.99 -17.11 16.06
C GLU A 432 -17.68 -16.93 14.70
N ILE A 433 -18.35 -18.00 14.25
CA ILE A 433 -19.23 -17.98 13.08
C ILE A 433 -20.68 -18.15 13.52
N ILE A 434 -21.51 -17.17 13.19
CA ILE A 434 -22.95 -17.15 13.45
C ILE A 434 -23.66 -17.69 12.21
N THR A 435 -24.31 -18.85 12.37
CA THR A 435 -25.00 -19.54 11.28
C THR A 435 -26.20 -18.73 10.78
N ASN A 436 -26.33 -18.56 9.46
CA ASN A 436 -27.50 -17.94 8.85
C ASN A 436 -28.69 -18.89 8.95
N ARG A 437 -29.84 -18.40 9.44
CA ARG A 437 -31.05 -19.21 9.63
C ARG A 437 -31.64 -19.74 8.32
N ARG A 438 -31.25 -19.18 7.17
CA ARG A 438 -31.68 -19.59 5.83
C ARG A 438 -30.67 -20.50 5.11
N ALA A 439 -29.58 -20.89 5.77
CA ALA A 439 -28.55 -21.75 5.19
C ALA A 439 -29.09 -23.17 4.89
N SER A 440 -28.56 -23.81 3.85
CA SER A 440 -28.94 -25.17 3.48
C SER A 440 -28.43 -26.20 4.50
N ARG A 441 -29.04 -27.39 4.59
CA ARG A 441 -28.55 -28.47 5.49
C ARG A 441 -27.09 -28.85 5.25
N GLY A 442 -26.63 -28.86 3.99
CA GLY A 442 -25.24 -29.15 3.65
C GLY A 442 -24.27 -28.05 4.08
N GLU A 443 -24.70 -26.79 4.05
CA GLU A 443 -23.94 -25.63 4.51
C GLU A 443 -23.85 -25.60 6.05
N ILE A 444 -24.95 -25.94 6.74
CA ILE A 444 -24.97 -26.10 8.20
C ILE A 444 -23.94 -27.15 8.66
N ALA A 445 -23.89 -28.31 8.01
CA ALA A 445 -22.91 -29.36 8.35
C ALA A 445 -21.45 -28.89 8.17
N LYS A 446 -21.16 -28.09 7.13
CA LYS A 446 -19.84 -27.48 6.92
C LYS A 446 -19.50 -26.46 8.02
N VAL A 447 -20.47 -25.63 8.41
CA VAL A 447 -20.32 -24.66 9.50
C VAL A 447 -20.05 -25.36 10.83
N ASP A 448 -20.73 -26.47 11.13
CA ASP A 448 -20.52 -27.21 12.37
C ASP A 448 -19.14 -27.87 12.42
N ALA A 449 -18.66 -28.44 11.31
CA ALA A 449 -17.27 -28.92 11.20
C ALA A 449 -16.25 -27.79 11.41
N LEU A 450 -16.52 -26.59 10.86
CA LEU A 450 -15.68 -25.42 11.09
C LEU A 450 -15.69 -24.99 12.57
N LYS A 451 -16.85 -25.01 13.24
CA LYS A 451 -16.93 -24.68 14.68
C LYS A 451 -16.01 -25.59 15.51
N THR A 452 -15.96 -26.88 15.21
CA THR A 452 -15.03 -27.81 15.87
C THR A 452 -13.57 -27.43 15.63
N GLN A 453 -13.20 -27.04 14.41
CA GLN A 453 -11.84 -26.53 14.13
C GLN A 453 -11.55 -25.22 14.87
N LEU A 454 -12.53 -24.32 14.95
CA LEU A 454 -12.41 -23.04 15.65
C LEU A 454 -12.18 -23.21 17.15
N VAL A 455 -12.74 -24.24 17.80
CA VAL A 455 -12.45 -24.53 19.21
C VAL A 455 -10.95 -24.77 19.42
N THR A 456 -10.33 -25.61 18.59
CA THR A 456 -8.90 -25.91 18.70
C THR A 456 -8.04 -24.69 18.39
N PHE A 457 -8.37 -24.01 17.29
CA PHE A 457 -7.68 -22.78 16.87
C PHE A 457 -7.75 -21.69 17.95
N ASN A 458 -8.95 -21.41 18.48
CA ASN A 458 -9.16 -20.39 19.50
C ASN A 458 -8.42 -20.75 20.80
N ALA A 459 -8.42 -22.03 21.21
CA ALA A 459 -7.67 -22.47 22.40
C ALA A 459 -6.15 -22.25 22.26
N GLU A 460 -5.59 -22.48 21.08
CA GLU A 460 -4.18 -22.18 20.78
C GLU A 460 -3.91 -20.67 20.81
N GLN A 461 -4.76 -19.86 20.18
CA GLN A 461 -4.57 -18.41 20.16
C GLN A 461 -4.72 -17.80 21.57
N THR A 462 -5.64 -18.30 22.39
CA THR A 462 -5.76 -17.90 23.81
C THR A 462 -4.48 -18.21 24.58
N ARG A 463 -3.87 -19.39 24.36
CA ARG A 463 -2.60 -19.77 25.01
C ARG A 463 -1.46 -18.84 24.59
N ARG A 464 -1.33 -18.54 23.29
CA ARG A 464 -0.32 -17.61 22.76
C ARG A 464 -0.51 -16.19 23.33
N LEU A 465 -1.76 -15.73 23.41
CA LEU A 465 -2.09 -14.42 23.96
C LEU A 465 -1.78 -14.33 25.47
N ALA A 466 -2.05 -15.38 26.24
CA ALA A 466 -1.69 -15.46 27.66
C ALA A 466 -0.15 -15.46 27.87
N ALA A 467 0.59 -16.16 27.01
CA ALA A 467 2.05 -16.16 27.02
C ALA A 467 2.61 -14.76 26.70
N LEU A 468 2.05 -14.07 25.70
CA LEU A 468 2.40 -12.69 25.38
C LEU A 468 2.09 -11.73 26.53
N ALA A 469 0.92 -11.88 27.19
CA ALA A 469 0.58 -11.06 28.36
C ALA A 469 1.60 -11.25 29.49
N SER A 470 1.94 -12.50 29.80
CA SER A 470 2.96 -12.82 30.82
C SER A 470 4.34 -12.26 30.46
N GLU A 471 4.73 -12.33 29.18
CA GLU A 471 6.01 -11.79 28.73
C GLU A 471 6.03 -10.26 28.73
N LYS A 472 4.92 -9.61 28.39
CA LYS A 472 4.73 -8.17 28.52
C LYS A 472 4.93 -7.73 29.97
N ASP A 473 4.32 -8.41 30.93
CA ASP A 473 4.44 -8.07 32.35
C ASP A 473 5.88 -8.20 32.85
N ARG A 474 6.61 -9.25 32.41
CA ARG A 474 8.04 -9.40 32.71
C ARG A 474 8.88 -8.30 32.09
N ILE A 475 8.65 -7.98 30.81
CA ILE A 475 9.34 -6.89 30.12
C ILE A 475 9.12 -5.56 30.84
N GLN A 476 7.89 -5.28 31.28
CA GLN A 476 7.56 -4.07 32.04
C GLN A 476 8.28 -4.01 33.39
N SER A 477 8.33 -5.14 34.12
CA SER A 477 9.07 -5.25 35.38
C SER A 477 10.56 -4.98 35.18
N ASP A 478 11.17 -5.63 34.18
CA ASP A 478 12.60 -5.50 33.87
C ASP A 478 12.94 -4.07 33.39
N LEU A 479 12.06 -3.46 32.60
CA LEU A 479 12.21 -2.07 32.15
C LEU A 479 12.17 -1.11 33.35
N THR A 480 11.21 -1.31 34.26
CA THR A 480 11.09 -0.50 35.48
C THR A 480 12.35 -0.64 36.35
N ALA A 481 12.86 -1.87 36.51
CA ALA A 481 14.09 -2.12 37.25
C ALA A 481 15.31 -1.44 36.58
N ALA A 482 15.41 -1.52 35.25
CA ALA A 482 16.49 -0.88 34.49
C ALA A 482 16.46 0.65 34.58
N VAL A 483 15.27 1.28 34.55
CA VAL A 483 15.13 2.72 34.71
C VAL A 483 15.45 3.15 36.14
N LYS A 484 14.95 2.43 37.16
CA LYS A 484 15.26 2.70 38.57
C LYS A 484 16.74 2.55 38.90
N ALA A 485 17.44 1.62 38.26
CA ALA A 485 18.89 1.48 38.43
C ALA A 485 19.67 2.69 37.86
N ARG A 486 19.06 3.43 36.93
CA ARG A 486 19.66 4.57 36.23
C ARG A 486 19.35 5.91 36.91
N LEU A 487 18.17 6.02 37.51
CA LEU A 487 17.77 7.17 38.33
C LEU A 487 18.27 6.99 39.76
N GLY A 488 19.09 7.92 40.26
CA GLY A 488 19.49 7.94 41.67
C GLY A 488 18.29 8.10 42.62
N PRO A 489 18.50 7.98 43.95
CA PRO A 489 17.42 8.02 44.95
C PRO A 489 16.61 9.33 45.05
N ALA A 490 17.04 10.43 44.41
CA ALA A 490 16.46 11.76 44.59
C ALA A 490 15.46 12.21 43.49
N ASP A 491 15.46 11.63 42.29
CA ASP A 491 14.66 12.10 41.12
C ASP A 491 13.51 11.14 40.73
N GLN A 492 13.03 10.31 41.65
CA GLN A 492 12.44 9.01 41.31
C GLN A 492 11.00 8.96 40.78
N SER A 493 10.12 9.94 41.02
CA SER A 493 8.68 9.75 40.70
C SER A 493 8.26 10.42 39.39
N LEU A 494 8.55 11.71 39.21
CA LEU A 494 8.15 12.45 38.01
C LEU A 494 8.99 12.04 36.78
N ASP A 495 10.26 11.72 37.00
CA ASP A 495 11.18 11.30 35.92
C ASP A 495 10.92 9.86 35.49
N LEU A 496 10.49 8.98 36.41
CA LEU A 496 10.16 7.58 36.09
C LEU A 496 8.96 7.47 35.15
N ASP A 497 7.86 8.19 35.41
CA ASP A 497 6.67 8.14 34.55
C ASP A 497 6.94 8.74 33.16
N LEU A 498 7.71 9.83 33.09
CA LEU A 498 8.15 10.43 31.82
C LEU A 498 9.09 9.50 31.04
N LEU A 499 10.05 8.86 31.71
CA LEU A 499 10.95 7.89 31.08
C LEU A 499 10.20 6.65 30.61
N LEU A 500 9.29 6.10 31.42
CA LEU A 500 8.46 4.96 31.03
C LEU A 500 7.56 5.31 29.84
N LYS A 501 6.97 6.51 29.82
CA LYS A 501 6.21 7.00 28.66
C LYS A 501 7.10 7.15 27.43
N SER A 502 8.30 7.74 27.57
CA SER A 502 9.25 7.90 26.46
C SER A 502 9.70 6.54 25.89
N LEU A 503 9.92 5.55 26.75
CA LEU A 503 10.27 4.19 26.36
C LEU A 503 9.08 3.50 25.68
N ALA A 504 7.86 3.66 26.21
CA ALA A 504 6.65 3.13 25.58
C ALA A 504 6.40 3.73 24.19
N ASP A 505 6.63 5.04 24.03
CA ASP A 505 6.55 5.73 22.74
C ASP A 505 7.64 5.22 21.79
N GLN A 506 8.87 5.03 22.28
CA GLN A 506 9.97 4.44 21.49
C GLN A 506 9.67 3.02 21.05
N PHE A 507 9.13 2.16 21.93
CA PHE A 507 8.73 0.80 21.57
C PHE A 507 7.56 0.78 20.59
N SER A 508 6.58 1.67 20.75
CA SER A 508 5.47 1.80 19.80
C SER A 508 5.96 2.22 18.41
N ARG A 509 6.91 3.16 18.35
CA ARG A 509 7.59 3.54 17.09
C ARG A 509 8.40 2.38 16.53
N GLN A 510 9.09 1.61 17.38
CA GLN A 510 9.85 0.44 16.96
C GLN A 510 8.94 -0.67 16.40
N GLU A 511 7.79 -0.93 17.02
CA GLU A 511 6.78 -1.87 16.53
C GLU A 511 6.24 -1.43 15.17
N ALA A 512 5.87 -0.16 15.02
CA ALA A 512 5.46 0.38 13.72
C ALA A 512 6.57 0.26 12.67
N TRP A 513 7.81 0.55 13.06
CA TRP A 513 8.98 0.45 12.17
C TRP A 513 9.32 -0.98 11.76
N GLN A 514 9.02 -2.01 12.57
CA GLN A 514 9.24 -3.40 12.18
C GLN A 514 8.49 -3.77 10.90
N ARG A 515 7.30 -3.18 10.67
CA ARG A 515 6.54 -3.39 9.42
C ARG A 515 7.23 -2.80 8.19
N TYR A 516 8.09 -1.81 8.39
CA TYR A 516 8.89 -1.17 7.34
C TYR A 516 10.27 -1.81 7.16
N ARG A 517 10.62 -2.89 7.89
CA ARG A 517 11.97 -3.47 7.83
C ARG A 517 12.41 -3.86 6.42
N ASP A 518 11.54 -4.56 5.69
CA ASP A 518 11.86 -5.03 4.33
C ASP A 518 11.81 -3.87 3.32
N TYR A 519 10.97 -2.86 3.57
CA TYR A 519 10.97 -1.60 2.81
C TYR A 519 12.31 -0.86 3.00
N ASP A 520 12.74 -0.63 4.24
CA ASP A 520 14.01 -0.01 4.62
C ASP A 520 15.21 -0.77 4.01
N THR A 521 15.16 -2.10 4.04
CA THR A 521 16.18 -2.96 3.42
C THR A 521 16.20 -2.81 1.90
N ALA A 522 15.04 -2.84 1.23
CA ALA A 522 14.95 -2.67 -0.22
C ALA A 522 15.49 -1.30 -0.67
N LEU A 523 15.21 -0.25 0.10
CA LEU A 523 15.66 1.12 -0.15
C LEU A 523 17.17 1.30 0.05
N PHE A 524 17.73 0.80 1.16
CA PHE A 524 19.03 1.27 1.64
C PHE A 524 20.11 0.21 1.81
N GLU A 525 19.80 -1.10 1.76
CA GLU A 525 20.82 -2.15 1.89
C GLU A 525 21.69 -2.19 0.62
N PRO A 526 23.01 -1.93 0.68
CA PRO A 526 23.88 -2.02 -0.50
C PRO A 526 24.12 -3.47 -0.94
N GLY A 527 24.45 -3.66 -2.22
CA GLY A 527 24.79 -4.97 -2.78
C GLY A 527 23.61 -5.83 -3.22
N LEU A 528 22.36 -5.34 -3.08
CA LEU A 528 21.19 -5.98 -3.70
C LEU A 528 21.03 -5.52 -5.15
N SER A 529 20.70 -6.44 -6.06
CA SER A 529 20.33 -6.09 -7.43
C SER A 529 19.02 -5.29 -7.48
N PRO A 530 18.78 -4.48 -8.53
CA PRO A 530 17.51 -3.79 -8.72
C PRO A 530 16.29 -4.72 -8.65
N GLU A 531 16.39 -5.93 -9.21
CA GLU A 531 15.33 -6.94 -9.20
C GLU A 531 15.03 -7.43 -7.78
N GLN A 532 16.05 -7.71 -6.97
CA GLN A 532 15.88 -8.12 -5.56
C GLN A 532 15.21 -7.03 -4.73
N ARG A 533 15.58 -5.76 -4.98
CA ARG A 533 14.97 -4.61 -4.29
C ARG A 533 13.49 -4.51 -4.64
N ARG A 534 13.13 -4.63 -5.92
CA ARG A 534 11.73 -4.59 -6.36
C ARG A 534 10.92 -5.74 -5.78
N LEU A 535 11.48 -6.95 -5.77
CA LEU A 535 10.85 -8.12 -5.14
C LEU A 535 10.58 -7.89 -3.65
N LEU A 536 11.60 -7.44 -2.91
CA LEU A 536 11.50 -7.20 -1.46
C LEU A 536 10.54 -6.06 -1.14
N PHE A 537 10.59 -4.97 -1.91
CA PHE A 537 9.71 -3.82 -1.74
C PHE A 537 8.25 -4.14 -2.06
N ALA A 538 7.99 -4.90 -3.12
CA ALA A 538 6.64 -5.36 -3.46
C ALA A 538 6.03 -6.17 -2.30
N ASP A 539 6.79 -7.10 -1.72
CA ASP A 539 6.31 -7.86 -0.56
C ASP A 539 6.17 -6.99 0.69
N ALA A 540 7.09 -6.03 0.90
CA ALA A 540 6.99 -5.10 2.01
C ALA A 540 5.67 -4.29 1.95
N ILE A 541 5.25 -3.82 0.78
CA ILE A 541 3.96 -3.13 0.62
C ILE A 541 2.79 -4.06 0.95
N VAL A 542 2.83 -5.33 0.55
CA VAL A 542 1.80 -6.33 0.91
C VAL A 542 1.73 -6.51 2.43
N GLN A 543 2.87 -6.52 3.11
CA GLN A 543 2.95 -6.65 4.58
C GLN A 543 2.45 -5.41 5.34
N LEU A 544 2.42 -4.24 4.71
CA LEU A 544 1.84 -3.04 5.33
C LEU A 544 0.32 -3.12 5.47
N ASP A 545 -0.32 -4.08 4.79
CA ASP A 545 -1.78 -4.33 4.83
C ASP A 545 -2.60 -3.06 4.56
N LEU A 546 -2.22 -2.34 3.51
CA LEU A 546 -2.88 -1.10 3.13
C LEU A 546 -4.34 -1.40 2.70
N PRO A 547 -5.30 -0.52 3.06
CA PRO A 547 -6.68 -0.69 2.67
C PRO A 547 -6.80 -0.67 1.15
N LEU A 548 -7.43 -1.71 0.59
CA LEU A 548 -7.60 -1.82 -0.86
C LEU A 548 -8.49 -0.69 -1.40
N PRO A 549 -8.08 0.01 -2.47
CA PRO A 549 -8.90 1.05 -3.08
C PRO A 549 -10.20 0.50 -3.65
N ARG A 550 -11.22 1.37 -3.74
CA ARG A 550 -12.48 1.06 -4.43
C ARG A 550 -12.26 0.93 -5.93
N GLY A 551 -13.07 0.08 -6.56
CA GLY A 551 -13.12 -0.03 -8.01
C GLY A 551 -13.64 1.24 -8.67
N SER A 552 -13.03 1.64 -9.78
CA SER A 552 -13.49 2.72 -10.64
C SER A 552 -14.28 2.14 -11.82
N ARG A 553 -15.47 2.70 -12.06
CA ARG A 553 -16.25 2.48 -13.30
C ARG A 553 -15.93 3.50 -14.39
N GLU A 554 -15.21 4.55 -14.03
CA GLU A 554 -14.78 5.59 -14.95
C GLU A 554 -13.38 5.26 -15.47
N PRO A 555 -13.20 5.20 -16.79
CA PRO A 555 -11.97 5.63 -17.40
C PRO A 555 -11.79 7.14 -17.23
#